data_AF-A0A1G4WZR6-F1
#
_entry.id   AF-A0A1G4WZR6-F1
#
_cell.length_a   1.000
_cell.length_b   1.000
_cell.length_c   1.000
_cell.angle_alpha   90.00
_cell.angle_beta   90.00
_cell.angle_gamma   90.00
#
_symmetry.space_group_name_H-M   'P 1'
#
loop_
_entity.id
_entity.type
_entity.pdbx_description
1 polymer ?
#
loop_
_entity_poly.entity_id
_entity_poly.type
_entity_poly.pdbx_seq_one_letter_code
_entity_poly.pdbx_strand_id
1 'polypeptide(L)'
;MRNRLVRFADCVQRQWLSGATLVSILVLVFWLAYGFAARWGADQWGPYAEWFAGAATVAAVVVALRESARGSRAREVDYELVRRRECLKALGDVWAALMEVSMDFVSFRDYLDDLPAQFDASKIRGFPIPELTTRPTLGEEITDRIHVFFTRWMRIVEPSLFVARSLLEGTPMQSEIEAISADIHKLNNLVLPEIRDVAVQERGRRPDTTMLSETWATLYARRSEQLRLATKHFGLNRHDIEKAIRQRSGSSGRAAR
;
A
#
# COMPACT_ATOMS: atom_id res chain seq x y z
N MET A 1 -34.81 -2.21 -4.11
CA MET A 1 -35.56 -2.76 -5.27
C MET A 1 -34.87 -2.60 -6.62
N ARG A 2 -34.20 -1.47 -6.91
CA ARG A 2 -33.52 -1.18 -8.19
C ARG A 2 -32.49 -2.24 -8.66
N ASN A 3 -31.77 -2.88 -7.75
CA ASN A 3 -30.80 -3.94 -8.07
C ASN A 3 -31.42 -5.27 -8.56
N ARG A 4 -32.71 -5.54 -8.28
CA ARG A 4 -33.36 -6.76 -8.77
C ARG A 4 -33.84 -6.63 -10.21
N LEU A 5 -34.30 -5.44 -10.61
CA LEU A 5 -34.74 -5.16 -11.97
C LEU A 5 -33.58 -5.20 -12.98
N VAL A 6 -32.41 -4.68 -12.61
CA VAL A 6 -31.21 -4.72 -13.49
C VAL A 6 -30.75 -6.16 -13.75
N ARG A 7 -30.72 -7.02 -12.71
CA ARG A 7 -30.35 -8.43 -12.88
C ARG A 7 -31.36 -9.23 -13.71
N PHE A 8 -32.65 -8.88 -13.61
CA PHE A 8 -33.70 -9.53 -14.39
C PHE A 8 -33.60 -9.13 -15.87
N ALA A 9 -33.36 -7.85 -16.16
CA ALA A 9 -33.11 -7.36 -17.51
C ALA A 9 -31.87 -8.00 -18.14
N ASP A 10 -30.75 -8.11 -17.41
CA ASP A 10 -29.53 -8.77 -17.89
C ASP A 10 -29.73 -10.27 -18.19
N CYS A 11 -30.56 -10.96 -17.40
CA CYS A 11 -30.87 -12.38 -17.59
C CYS A 11 -31.75 -12.61 -18.82
N VAL A 12 -32.83 -11.82 -18.95
CA VAL A 12 -33.74 -11.86 -20.10
C VAL A 12 -32.98 -11.49 -21.38
N GLN A 13 -32.11 -10.48 -21.33
CA GLN A 13 -31.31 -10.05 -22.49
C GLN A 13 -30.29 -11.11 -22.91
N ARG A 14 -29.67 -11.84 -21.97
CA ARG A 14 -28.79 -12.98 -22.30
C ARG A 14 -29.54 -14.15 -22.92
N GLN A 15 -30.72 -14.50 -22.41
CA GLN A 15 -31.54 -15.58 -22.98
C GLN A 15 -32.06 -15.22 -24.37
N TRP A 16 -32.50 -13.97 -24.57
CA TRP A 16 -32.93 -13.49 -25.87
C TRP A 16 -31.81 -13.45 -26.91
N LEU A 17 -30.62 -12.97 -26.52
CA LEU A 17 -29.43 -13.01 -27.39
C LEU A 17 -29.09 -14.44 -27.79
N SER A 18 -29.11 -15.38 -26.84
CA SER A 18 -28.81 -16.79 -27.12
C SER A 18 -29.84 -17.40 -28.07
N GLY A 19 -31.13 -17.14 -27.85
CA GLY A 19 -32.21 -17.58 -28.73
C GLY A 19 -32.13 -16.99 -30.15
N ALA A 20 -31.91 -15.68 -30.26
CA ALA A 20 -31.78 -15.01 -31.55
C ALA A 20 -30.56 -15.49 -32.34
N THR A 21 -29.46 -15.82 -31.65
CA THR A 21 -28.26 -16.40 -32.28
C THR A 21 -28.57 -17.79 -32.84
N LEU A 22 -29.28 -18.63 -32.07
CA LEU A 22 -29.62 -19.99 -32.47
C LEU A 22 -30.61 -20.01 -33.64
N VAL A 23 -31.62 -19.13 -33.63
CA VAL A 23 -32.55 -18.94 -34.76
C VAL A 23 -31.82 -18.44 -36.00
N SER A 24 -30.90 -17.47 -35.87
CA SER A 24 -30.11 -16.99 -37.00
C SER A 24 -29.26 -18.11 -37.62
N ILE A 25 -28.61 -18.94 -36.79
CA ILE A 25 -27.83 -20.10 -37.27
C ILE A 25 -28.74 -21.07 -38.04
N LEU A 26 -29.92 -21.39 -37.51
CA LEU A 26 -30.86 -22.32 -38.17
C LEU A 26 -31.36 -21.78 -39.52
N VAL A 27 -31.71 -20.50 -39.58
CA VAL A 27 -32.13 -19.84 -40.84
C VAL A 27 -31.01 -19.88 -41.87
N LEU A 28 -29.78 -19.63 -41.43
CA LEU A 28 -28.59 -19.59 -42.27
C LEU A 28 -28.22 -20.99 -42.81
N VAL A 29 -28.33 -22.02 -41.97
CA VAL A 29 -28.18 -23.44 -42.37
C VAL A 29 -29.28 -23.88 -43.35
N PHE A 30 -30.53 -23.50 -43.09
CA PHE A 30 -31.66 -23.81 -43.99
C PHE A 30 -31.46 -23.17 -45.37
N TRP A 31 -31.03 -21.92 -45.43
CA TRP A 31 -30.73 -21.22 -46.67
C TRP A 31 -29.57 -21.85 -47.44
N LEU A 32 -28.50 -22.25 -46.75
CA LEU A 32 -27.38 -23.01 -47.34
C LEU A 32 -27.85 -24.33 -47.96
N ALA A 33 -28.68 -25.09 -47.22
CA ALA A 33 -29.22 -26.37 -47.69
C ALA A 33 -30.16 -26.18 -48.89
N TYR A 34 -30.99 -25.13 -48.87
CA TYR A 34 -31.88 -24.79 -49.98
C TYR A 34 -31.13 -24.38 -51.24
N GLY A 35 -30.12 -23.50 -51.12
CA GLY A 35 -29.27 -23.09 -52.25
C GLY A 35 -28.50 -24.26 -52.88
N PHE A 36 -28.05 -25.21 -52.05
CA PHE A 36 -27.40 -26.44 -52.52
C PHE A 36 -28.39 -27.35 -53.26
N ALA A 37 -29.60 -27.53 -52.71
CA ALA A 37 -30.66 -28.32 -53.35
C ALA A 37 -31.14 -27.69 -54.68
N ALA A 38 -31.17 -26.37 -54.77
CA ALA A 38 -31.57 -25.62 -55.96
C ALA A 38 -30.46 -25.48 -57.03
N ARG A 39 -29.27 -26.07 -56.82
CA ARG A 39 -28.12 -26.01 -57.74
C ARG A 39 -27.73 -24.59 -58.17
N TRP A 40 -27.66 -23.67 -57.22
CA TRP A 40 -27.23 -22.30 -57.49
C TRP A 40 -25.82 -22.24 -58.09
N GLY A 41 -25.70 -21.56 -59.24
CA GLY A 41 -24.43 -21.33 -59.93
C GLY A 41 -23.63 -20.17 -59.32
N ALA A 42 -22.34 -20.05 -59.70
CA ALA A 42 -21.41 -19.07 -59.15
C ALA A 42 -21.92 -17.62 -59.18
N ASP A 43 -22.67 -17.24 -60.22
CA ASP A 43 -23.24 -15.90 -60.38
C ASP A 43 -24.29 -15.56 -59.31
N GLN A 44 -24.93 -16.57 -58.71
CA GLN A 44 -25.95 -16.38 -57.68
C GLN A 44 -25.34 -16.32 -56.28
N TRP A 45 -24.14 -16.88 -56.08
CA TRP A 45 -23.43 -16.83 -54.79
C TRP A 45 -22.69 -15.53 -54.54
N GLY A 46 -22.35 -14.77 -55.60
CA GLY A 46 -21.58 -13.52 -55.52
C GLY A 46 -22.11 -12.53 -54.47
N PRO A 47 -23.38 -12.11 -54.53
CA PRO A 47 -23.95 -11.16 -53.57
C PRO A 47 -23.97 -11.70 -52.13
N TYR A 48 -24.22 -13.00 -51.94
CA TYR A 48 -24.22 -13.61 -50.61
C TYR A 48 -22.81 -13.69 -50.02
N ALA A 49 -21.81 -14.01 -50.84
CA ALA A 49 -20.41 -14.05 -50.42
C ALA A 49 -19.95 -12.68 -49.90
N GLU A 50 -20.37 -11.59 -50.54
CA GLU A 50 -20.08 -10.22 -50.08
C GLU A 50 -20.74 -9.93 -48.72
N TRP A 51 -22.01 -10.29 -48.54
CA TRP A 51 -22.70 -10.17 -47.24
C TRP A 51 -22.06 -11.00 -46.13
N PHE A 52 -21.67 -12.24 -46.44
CA PHE A 52 -20.97 -13.12 -45.50
C PHE A 52 -19.59 -12.56 -45.12
N ALA A 53 -18.82 -12.06 -46.09
CA ALA A 53 -17.55 -11.41 -45.83
C ALA A 53 -17.72 -10.15 -44.96
N GLY A 54 -18.76 -9.34 -45.22
CA GLY A 54 -19.13 -8.21 -44.38
C GLY A 54 -19.49 -8.61 -42.94
N ALA A 55 -20.31 -9.66 -42.77
CA ALA A 55 -20.67 -10.16 -41.44
C ALA A 55 -19.46 -10.74 -40.69
N ALA A 56 -18.60 -11.50 -41.38
CA ALA A 56 -17.39 -12.10 -40.81
C ALA A 56 -16.39 -11.02 -40.37
N THR A 57 -16.21 -9.96 -41.15
CA THR A 57 -15.34 -8.83 -40.78
C THR A 57 -15.87 -8.08 -39.57
N VAL A 58 -17.18 -7.80 -39.49
CA VAL A 58 -17.79 -7.19 -38.30
C VAL A 58 -17.62 -8.09 -37.07
N ALA A 59 -17.88 -9.39 -37.20
CA ALA A 59 -17.67 -10.35 -36.11
C ALA A 59 -16.22 -10.38 -35.64
N ALA A 60 -15.26 -10.39 -36.57
CA ALA A 60 -13.84 -10.31 -36.28
C ALA A 60 -13.47 -9.01 -35.55
N VAL A 61 -14.00 -7.86 -35.97
CA VAL A 61 -13.80 -6.57 -35.30
C VAL A 61 -14.37 -6.58 -33.88
N VAL A 62 -15.57 -7.13 -33.69
CA VAL A 62 -16.19 -7.25 -32.35
C VAL A 62 -15.36 -8.15 -31.45
N VAL A 63 -14.85 -9.28 -31.95
CA VAL A 63 -13.95 -10.16 -31.20
C VAL A 63 -12.64 -9.46 -30.88
N ALA A 64 -12.04 -8.75 -31.85
CA ALA A 64 -10.80 -8.00 -31.66
C ALA A 64 -10.97 -6.88 -30.62
N LEU A 65 -12.06 -6.13 -30.66
CA LEU A 65 -12.38 -5.11 -29.65
C LEU A 65 -12.61 -5.73 -28.27
N ARG A 66 -13.29 -6.89 -28.22
CA ARG A 66 -13.52 -7.62 -26.96
C ARG A 66 -12.21 -8.12 -26.36
N GLU A 67 -11.31 -8.67 -27.16
CA GLU A 67 -10.00 -9.15 -26.70
C GLU A 67 -9.06 -8.00 -26.33
N SER A 68 -9.07 -6.91 -27.10
CA SER A 68 -8.36 -5.67 -26.75
C SER A 68 -8.83 -5.10 -25.41
N ALA A 69 -10.14 -5.04 -25.18
CA ALA A 69 -10.72 -4.59 -23.92
C ALA A 69 -10.47 -5.56 -22.75
N ARG A 70 -10.31 -6.86 -23.01
CA ARG A 70 -9.88 -7.83 -21.99
C ARG A 70 -8.41 -7.65 -21.64
N GLY A 71 -7.55 -7.46 -22.64
CA GLY A 71 -6.12 -7.25 -22.46
C GLY A 71 -5.81 -5.98 -21.69
N SER A 72 -6.49 -4.86 -21.99
CA SER A 72 -6.30 -3.60 -21.25
C SER A 72 -6.68 -3.74 -19.77
N ARG A 73 -7.79 -4.41 -19.47
CA ARG A 73 -8.23 -4.67 -18.08
C ARG A 73 -7.26 -5.57 -17.33
N ALA A 74 -6.74 -6.62 -17.96
CA ALA A 74 -5.75 -7.48 -17.33
C ALA A 74 -4.51 -6.69 -16.92
N ARG A 75 -4.01 -5.81 -17.81
CA ARG A 75 -2.88 -4.93 -17.52
C ARG A 75 -3.17 -3.96 -16.37
N GLU A 76 -4.35 -3.34 -16.35
CA GLU A 76 -4.75 -2.41 -15.26
C GLU A 76 -4.78 -3.11 -13.90
N VAL A 77 -5.30 -4.35 -13.86
CA VAL A 77 -5.29 -5.19 -12.65
C VAL A 77 -3.86 -5.51 -12.21
N ASP A 78 -2.98 -5.85 -13.15
CA ASP A 78 -1.58 -6.16 -12.85
C ASP A 78 -0.83 -4.92 -12.33
N TYR A 79 -1.05 -3.74 -12.91
CA TYR A 79 -0.48 -2.48 -12.40
C TYR A 79 -0.95 -2.15 -10.98
N GLU A 80 -2.25 -2.30 -10.70
CA GLU A 80 -2.80 -2.05 -9.36
C GLU A 80 -2.29 -3.09 -8.34
N LEU A 81 -2.11 -4.35 -8.76
CA LEU A 81 -1.48 -5.39 -7.93
C LEU A 81 -0.04 -5.02 -7.56
N VAL A 82 0.76 -4.59 -8.54
CA VAL A 82 2.14 -4.15 -8.31
C VAL A 82 2.17 -2.97 -7.37
N ARG A 83 1.35 -1.93 -7.61
CA ARG A 83 1.25 -0.76 -6.74
C ARG A 83 0.93 -1.15 -5.30
N ARG A 84 -0.09 -2.00 -5.08
CA ARG A 84 -0.46 -2.45 -3.71
C ARG A 84 0.66 -3.22 -3.04
N ARG A 85 1.38 -4.04 -3.79
CA ARG A 85 2.54 -4.79 -3.30
C ARG A 85 3.68 -3.87 -2.88
N GLU A 86 3.97 -2.83 -3.66
CA GLU A 86 4.98 -1.82 -3.34
C GLU A 86 4.58 -1.03 -2.08
N CYS A 87 3.32 -0.62 -1.97
CA CYS A 87 2.81 0.04 -0.77
C CYS A 87 2.94 -0.85 0.48
N LEU A 88 2.58 -2.14 0.39
CA LEU A 88 2.73 -3.10 1.49
C LEU A 88 4.19 -3.34 1.84
N LYS A 89 5.07 -3.42 0.84
CA LYS A 89 6.51 -3.58 1.04
C LYS A 89 7.07 -2.37 1.79
N ALA A 90 6.79 -1.16 1.35
CA ALA A 90 7.27 0.06 1.99
C ALA A 90 6.76 0.19 3.44
N LEU A 91 5.50 -0.16 3.69
CA LEU A 91 4.97 -0.25 5.06
C LEU A 91 5.73 -1.29 5.90
N GLY A 92 6.00 -2.47 5.32
CA GLY A 92 6.80 -3.51 5.95
C GLY A 92 8.23 -3.06 6.27
N ASP A 93 8.87 -2.35 5.36
CA ASP A 93 10.23 -1.83 5.49
C ASP A 93 10.31 -0.80 6.64
N VAL A 94 9.31 0.08 6.80
CA VAL A 94 9.21 1.00 7.95
C VAL A 94 9.13 0.23 9.26
N TRP A 95 8.28 -0.79 9.35
CA TRP A 95 8.16 -1.58 10.59
C TRP A 95 9.39 -2.42 10.87
N ALA A 96 10.04 -2.97 9.85
CA ALA A 96 11.31 -3.68 10.01
C ALA A 96 12.38 -2.75 10.57
N ALA A 97 12.50 -1.54 10.01
CA ALA A 97 13.41 -0.50 10.49
C ALA A 97 13.13 -0.08 11.94
N LEU A 98 11.86 0.13 12.31
CA LEU A 98 11.46 0.45 13.68
C LEU A 98 11.80 -0.67 14.67
N MET A 99 11.59 -1.94 14.28
CA MET A 99 11.93 -3.09 15.10
C MET A 99 13.44 -3.25 15.26
N GLU A 100 14.23 -2.94 14.25
CA GLU A 100 15.69 -2.98 14.33
C GLU A 100 16.23 -2.02 15.40
N VAL A 101 15.67 -0.80 15.49
CA VAL A 101 16.10 0.21 16.47
C VAL A 101 15.46 0.00 17.86
N SER A 102 14.50 -0.92 17.99
CA SER A 102 13.77 -1.14 19.24
C SER A 102 14.63 -1.62 20.41
N MET A 103 15.62 -2.47 20.14
CA MET A 103 16.54 -2.94 21.16
C MET A 103 17.48 -1.81 21.63
N ASP A 104 17.91 -0.94 20.71
CA ASP A 104 18.71 0.23 21.07
C ASP A 104 17.89 1.21 21.92
N PHE A 105 16.61 1.39 21.58
CA PHE A 105 15.69 2.21 22.38
C PHE A 105 15.56 1.69 23.81
N VAL A 106 15.30 0.38 23.98
CA VAL A 106 15.21 -0.23 25.31
C VAL A 106 16.53 -0.09 26.06
N SER A 107 17.65 -0.39 25.43
CA SER A 107 18.98 -0.24 26.04
C SER A 107 19.28 1.21 26.43
N PHE A 108 18.86 2.19 25.62
CA PHE A 108 19.05 3.60 25.91
C PHE A 108 18.18 4.05 27.09
N ARG A 109 16.91 3.64 27.13
CA ARG A 109 16.01 3.92 28.25
C ARG A 109 16.53 3.29 29.54
N ASP A 110 16.88 2.02 29.52
CA ASP A 110 17.38 1.31 30.70
C ASP A 110 18.67 1.97 31.23
N TYR A 111 19.51 2.49 30.35
CA TYR A 111 20.66 3.31 30.74
C TYR A 111 20.26 4.59 31.48
N LEU A 112 19.25 5.33 31.00
CA LEU A 112 18.75 6.54 31.65
C LEU A 112 18.12 6.23 33.02
N ASP A 113 17.38 5.14 33.11
CA ASP A 113 16.72 4.70 34.36
C ASP A 113 17.73 4.26 35.43
N ASP A 114 18.89 3.73 35.02
CA ASP A 114 19.99 3.29 35.87
C ASP A 114 20.89 4.45 36.38
N LEU A 115 20.75 5.67 35.84
CA LEU A 115 21.51 6.83 36.33
C LEU A 115 21.16 7.10 37.81
N PRO A 116 22.08 7.56 38.67
CA PRO A 116 21.72 8.02 40.02
C PRO A 116 20.68 9.16 39.96
N ALA A 117 19.84 9.30 40.98
CA ALA A 117 18.81 10.36 41.00
C ALA A 117 19.43 11.77 40.85
N GLN A 118 20.62 11.95 41.42
CA GLN A 118 21.49 13.09 41.23
C GLN A 118 22.91 12.58 40.96
N PHE A 119 23.59 13.17 39.98
CA PHE A 119 24.95 12.86 39.59
C PHE A 119 25.68 14.14 39.17
N ASP A 120 27.00 14.08 39.11
CA ASP A 120 27.81 15.18 38.61
C ASP A 120 28.21 14.85 37.17
N ALA A 121 27.60 15.56 36.21
CA ALA A 121 27.83 15.34 34.78
C ALA A 121 29.28 15.58 34.37
N SER A 122 30.06 16.33 35.15
CA SER A 122 31.48 16.61 34.90
C SER A 122 32.43 15.50 35.36
N LYS A 123 31.92 14.49 36.10
CA LYS A 123 32.72 13.39 36.63
C LYS A 123 32.63 12.15 35.75
N ILE A 124 33.71 11.37 35.77
CA ILE A 124 33.78 10.05 35.12
C ILE A 124 32.99 9.04 35.97
N ARG A 125 32.25 8.12 35.33
CA ARG A 125 31.51 7.05 36.01
C ARG A 125 32.47 6.04 36.65
N GLY A 126 32.32 5.77 37.95
CA GLY A 126 33.13 4.83 38.72
C GLY A 126 34.30 5.46 39.49
N PHE A 127 35.18 4.64 40.05
CA PHE A 127 36.37 5.12 40.77
C PHE A 127 37.41 5.65 39.76
N PRO A 128 38.00 6.83 39.99
CA PRO A 128 39.05 7.35 39.12
C PRO A 128 40.27 6.44 39.23
N ILE A 129 40.49 5.62 38.20
CA ILE A 129 41.74 4.88 38.03
C ILE A 129 42.74 5.89 37.44
N PRO A 130 43.87 6.20 38.10
CA PRO A 130 44.81 7.24 37.69
C PRO A 130 45.33 7.13 36.24
N GLU A 131 45.29 5.93 35.67
CA GLU A 131 45.77 5.61 34.32
C GLU A 131 44.72 5.83 33.21
N LEU A 132 43.48 6.18 33.56
CA LEU A 132 42.33 6.28 32.63
C LEU A 132 41.70 7.68 32.61
N THR A 133 42.53 8.73 32.68
CA THR A 133 42.10 10.14 32.57
C THR A 133 41.48 10.52 31.22
N THR A 134 41.47 9.61 30.25
CA THR A 134 40.87 9.79 28.91
C THR A 134 39.42 9.30 28.80
N ARG A 135 38.82 8.78 29.87
CA ARG A 135 37.41 8.36 29.82
C ARG A 135 36.48 9.58 29.71
N PRO A 136 35.41 9.49 28.91
CA PRO A 136 34.43 10.56 28.82
C PRO A 136 33.79 10.81 30.18
N THR A 137 33.49 12.08 30.45
CA THR A 137 32.63 12.47 31.57
C THR A 137 31.24 11.86 31.40
N LEU A 138 30.47 11.75 32.49
CA LEU A 138 29.12 11.19 32.43
C LEU A 138 28.21 12.01 31.50
N GLY A 139 28.37 13.34 31.45
CA GLY A 139 27.66 14.21 30.51
C GLY A 139 28.02 13.94 29.04
N GLU A 140 29.31 13.71 28.76
CA GLU A 140 29.77 13.29 27.43
C GLU A 140 29.25 11.90 27.06
N GLU A 141 29.25 10.93 27.99
CA GLU A 141 28.67 9.60 27.76
C GLU A 141 27.17 9.68 27.42
N ILE A 142 26.41 10.49 28.18
CA ILE A 142 24.97 10.68 27.93
C ILE A 142 24.75 11.32 26.55
N THR A 143 25.52 12.36 26.23
CA THR A 143 25.43 13.05 24.93
C THR A 143 25.79 12.12 23.79
N ASP A 144 26.85 11.32 23.93
CA ASP A 144 27.28 10.34 22.94
C ASP A 144 26.23 9.25 22.74
N ARG A 145 25.63 8.72 23.80
CA ARG A 145 24.54 7.72 23.69
C ARG A 145 23.31 8.27 22.97
N ILE A 146 22.90 9.50 23.27
CA ILE A 146 21.82 10.18 22.55
C ILE A 146 22.19 10.32 21.07
N HIS A 147 23.41 10.74 20.78
CA HIS A 147 23.90 10.92 19.41
C HIS A 147 23.98 9.60 18.63
N VAL A 148 24.48 8.52 19.24
CA VAL A 148 24.57 7.18 18.64
C VAL A 148 23.17 6.65 18.35
N PHE A 149 22.25 6.74 19.31
CA PHE A 149 20.86 6.35 19.12
C PHE A 149 20.22 7.11 17.95
N PHE A 150 20.34 8.44 17.95
CA PHE A 150 19.77 9.29 16.90
C PHE A 150 20.39 9.05 15.53
N THR A 151 21.71 8.88 15.46
CA THR A 151 22.41 8.59 14.20
C THR A 151 21.96 7.25 13.62
N ARG A 152 21.83 6.23 14.47
CA ARG A 152 21.33 4.92 14.05
C ARG A 152 19.87 5.00 13.59
N TRP A 153 19.05 5.76 14.29
CA TRP A 153 17.67 6.04 13.92
C TRP A 153 17.57 6.69 12.52
N MET A 154 18.26 7.82 12.32
CA MET A 154 18.26 8.55 11.04
C MET A 154 18.75 7.71 9.88
N ARG A 155 19.66 6.77 10.14
CA ARG A 155 20.18 5.88 9.10
C ARG A 155 19.20 4.78 8.70
N ILE A 156 18.41 4.26 9.64
CA ILE A 156 17.60 3.05 9.44
C ILE A 156 16.13 3.39 9.17
N VAL A 157 15.54 4.27 9.98
CA VAL A 157 14.11 4.56 9.94
C VAL A 157 13.76 5.62 8.91
N GLU A 158 14.52 6.71 8.85
CA GLU A 158 14.21 7.86 7.99
C GLU A 158 14.10 7.51 6.50
N PRO A 159 15.02 6.71 5.90
CA PRO A 159 14.91 6.36 4.49
C PRO A 159 13.65 5.55 4.18
N SER A 160 13.33 4.58 5.05
CA SER A 160 12.14 3.73 4.91
C SER A 160 10.85 4.56 5.05
N LEU A 161 10.84 5.50 6.01
CA LEU A 161 9.71 6.41 6.21
C LEU A 161 9.51 7.34 5.02
N PHE A 162 10.58 7.89 4.46
CA PHE A 162 10.53 8.72 3.27
C PHE A 162 9.90 7.98 2.08
N VAL A 163 10.36 6.76 1.79
CA VAL A 163 9.81 5.93 0.71
C VAL A 163 8.33 5.63 0.97
N ALA A 164 7.98 5.21 2.19
CA ALA A 164 6.59 4.90 2.54
C ALA A 164 5.66 6.12 2.38
N ARG A 165 6.10 7.31 2.79
CA ARG A 165 5.34 8.56 2.60
C ARG A 165 5.05 8.83 1.13
N SER A 166 6.04 8.68 0.26
CA SER A 166 5.87 8.90 -1.18
C SER A 166 4.93 7.89 -1.84
N LEU A 167 5.00 6.61 -1.48
CA LEU A 167 4.20 5.55 -2.09
C LEU A 167 2.77 5.48 -1.55
N LEU A 168 2.54 5.93 -0.31
CA LEU A 168 1.24 5.89 0.35
C LEU A 168 0.45 7.19 0.21
N GLU A 169 1.00 8.19 -0.48
CA GLU A 169 0.31 9.44 -0.79
C GLU A 169 -1.02 9.18 -1.53
N GLY A 170 -2.09 9.83 -1.07
CA GLY A 170 -3.44 9.67 -1.62
C GLY A 170 -4.09 8.32 -1.33
N THR A 171 -3.48 7.47 -0.51
CA THR A 171 -4.06 6.21 -0.05
C THR A 171 -4.72 6.37 1.34
N PRO A 172 -5.61 5.46 1.76
CA PRO A 172 -6.17 5.46 3.11
C PRO A 172 -5.14 5.30 4.25
N MET A 173 -3.87 5.01 3.93
CA MET A 173 -2.78 4.87 4.90
C MET A 173 -1.99 6.13 5.13
N GLN A 174 -2.20 7.17 4.32
CA GLN A 174 -1.41 8.39 4.41
C GLN A 174 -1.43 8.97 5.81
N SER A 175 -2.62 9.10 6.42
CA SER A 175 -2.77 9.64 7.78
C SER A 175 -2.04 8.83 8.84
N GLU A 176 -1.97 7.50 8.68
CA GLU A 176 -1.30 6.63 9.64
C GLU A 176 0.21 6.74 9.56
N ILE A 177 0.76 6.89 8.35
CA ILE A 177 2.19 7.14 8.17
C ILE A 177 2.57 8.55 8.62
N GLU A 178 1.72 9.55 8.37
CA GLU A 178 1.92 10.91 8.88
C GLU A 178 1.90 10.92 10.41
N ALA A 179 1.03 10.13 11.04
CA ALA A 179 0.99 10.00 12.49
C ALA A 179 2.28 9.36 13.04
N ILE A 180 2.81 8.31 12.39
CA ILE A 180 4.14 7.77 12.73
C ILE A 180 5.20 8.86 12.61
N SER A 181 5.23 9.60 11.49
CA SER A 181 6.18 10.69 11.28
C SER A 181 6.07 11.77 12.37
N ALA A 182 4.86 12.10 12.82
CA ALA A 182 4.62 13.06 13.88
C ALA A 182 5.14 12.57 15.24
N ASP A 183 4.87 11.31 15.60
CA ASP A 183 5.37 10.70 16.84
C ASP A 183 6.91 10.66 16.85
N ILE A 184 7.53 10.40 15.69
CA ILE A 184 8.99 10.44 15.51
C ILE A 184 9.54 11.86 15.66
N HIS A 185 8.91 12.84 15.02
CA HIS A 185 9.30 14.24 15.18
C HIS A 185 9.16 14.71 16.64
N LYS A 186 8.13 14.26 17.35
CA LYS A 186 7.96 14.52 18.78
C LYS A 186 9.11 13.94 19.61
N LEU A 187 9.50 12.69 19.36
CA LEU A 187 10.67 12.09 20.01
C LEU A 187 11.94 12.90 19.77
N ASN A 188 12.20 13.27 18.51
CA ASN A 188 13.43 13.89 18.08
C ASN A 188 13.58 15.36 18.50
N ASN A 189 12.49 16.12 18.43
CA ASN A 189 12.54 17.57 18.63
C ASN A 189 12.07 18.02 20.01
N LEU A 190 11.43 17.15 20.78
CA LEU A 190 10.91 17.49 22.11
C LEU A 190 11.51 16.59 23.19
N VAL A 191 11.31 15.27 23.09
CA VAL A 191 11.66 14.34 24.19
C VAL A 191 13.18 14.19 24.37
N LEU A 192 13.92 13.90 23.29
CA LEU A 192 15.37 13.71 23.38
C LEU A 192 16.13 14.99 23.81
N PRO A 193 15.80 16.19 23.29
CA PRO A 193 16.38 17.44 23.79
C PRO A 193 16.10 17.67 25.27
N GLU A 194 14.86 17.43 25.73
CA GLU A 194 14.51 17.57 27.15
C GLU A 194 15.34 16.63 28.05
N ILE A 195 15.48 15.37 27.65
CA ILE A 195 16.34 14.40 28.35
C ILE A 195 17.77 14.91 28.45
N ARG A 196 18.33 15.41 27.34
CA ARG A 196 19.68 15.96 27.30
C ARG A 196 19.81 17.16 28.24
N ASP A 197 18.86 18.08 28.21
CA ASP A 197 18.93 19.33 28.97
C ASP A 197 18.82 19.04 30.49
N VAL A 198 17.94 18.13 30.91
CA VAL A 198 17.84 17.68 32.32
C VAL A 198 19.12 16.95 32.76
N ALA A 199 19.63 16.05 31.93
CA ALA A 199 20.79 15.23 32.28
C ALA A 199 22.11 16.01 32.30
N VAL A 200 22.27 16.99 31.41
CA VAL A 200 23.55 17.68 31.19
C VAL A 200 23.54 19.11 31.75
N GLN A 201 22.46 19.87 31.55
CA GLN A 201 22.41 21.29 31.89
C GLN A 201 21.84 21.53 33.30
N GLU A 202 20.86 20.76 33.76
CA GLU A 202 20.25 20.90 35.09
C GLU A 202 21.06 20.24 36.23
N ARG A 203 22.40 20.26 36.15
CA ARG A 203 23.32 19.74 37.18
C ARG A 203 23.20 18.23 37.43
N GLY A 204 22.96 17.44 36.38
CA GLY A 204 23.02 15.98 36.47
C GLY A 204 21.88 15.37 37.27
N ARG A 205 20.64 15.72 36.92
CA ARG A 205 19.45 15.04 37.45
C ARG A 205 19.09 13.88 36.53
N ARG A 206 18.61 12.77 37.11
CA ARG A 206 18.02 11.68 36.32
C ARG A 206 16.82 12.21 35.53
N PRO A 207 16.79 12.08 34.20
CA PRO A 207 15.64 12.47 33.38
C PRO A 207 14.42 11.60 33.67
N ASP A 208 13.22 12.18 33.54
CA ASP A 208 11.99 11.41 33.53
C ASP A 208 11.82 10.74 32.16
N THR A 209 11.81 9.40 32.13
CA THR A 209 11.68 8.59 30.92
C THR A 209 10.23 8.23 30.59
N THR A 210 9.25 8.76 31.34
CA THR A 210 7.82 8.47 31.16
C THR A 210 7.34 8.89 29.77
N MET A 211 7.59 10.13 29.37
CA MET A 211 7.18 10.63 28.05
C MET A 211 7.84 9.89 26.89
N LEU A 212 9.09 9.45 27.08
CA LEU A 212 9.83 8.62 26.12
C LEU A 212 9.14 7.26 25.94
N SER A 213 8.82 6.59 27.06
CA SER A 213 8.15 5.29 27.07
C SER A 213 6.72 5.36 26.52
N GLU A 214 5.95 6.38 26.89
CA GLU A 214 4.58 6.58 26.41
C GLU A 214 4.53 6.86 24.90
N THR A 215 5.44 7.71 24.40
CA THR A 215 5.49 8.03 22.97
C THR A 215 5.90 6.79 22.16
N TRP A 216 6.85 6.00 22.66
CA TRP A 216 7.24 4.74 22.02
C TRP A 216 6.11 3.70 22.05
N ALA A 217 5.44 3.54 23.19
CA ALA A 217 4.30 2.63 23.32
C ALA A 217 3.15 3.04 22.38
N THR A 218 2.88 4.33 22.26
CA THR A 218 1.87 4.88 21.32
C THR A 218 2.23 4.54 19.88
N LEU A 219 3.50 4.74 19.48
CA LEU A 219 3.98 4.38 18.15
C LEU A 219 3.78 2.88 17.88
N TYR A 220 4.09 2.00 18.83
CA TYR A 220 3.89 0.55 18.69
C TYR A 220 2.43 0.13 18.64
N ALA A 221 1.55 0.78 19.41
CA ALA A 221 0.13 0.48 19.42
C ALA A 221 -0.52 0.67 18.04
N ARG A 222 0.02 1.57 17.20
CA ARG A 222 -0.45 1.79 15.82
C ARG A 222 -0.24 0.60 14.90
N ARG A 223 0.70 -0.31 15.21
CA ARG A 223 1.03 -1.47 14.35
C ARG A 223 -0.19 -2.31 14.01
N SER A 224 -1.02 -2.61 15.00
CA SER A 224 -2.21 -3.45 14.82
C SER A 224 -3.25 -2.78 13.93
N GLU A 225 -3.45 -1.48 14.10
CA GLU A 225 -4.39 -0.70 13.31
C GLU A 225 -3.91 -0.55 11.86
N GLN A 226 -2.61 -0.29 11.65
CA GLN A 226 -2.02 -0.30 10.33
C GLN A 226 -2.09 -1.67 9.68
N LEU A 227 -1.86 -2.77 10.39
CA LEU A 227 -2.01 -4.10 9.79
C LEU A 227 -3.47 -4.36 9.36
N ARG A 228 -4.43 -3.90 10.15
CA ARG A 228 -5.86 -4.00 9.84
C ARG A 228 -6.21 -3.19 8.59
N LEU A 229 -5.78 -1.95 8.51
CA LEU A 229 -5.96 -1.09 7.34
C LEU A 229 -5.25 -1.65 6.11
N ALA A 230 -4.07 -2.25 6.29
CA ALA A 230 -3.26 -2.82 5.21
C ALA A 230 -4.00 -3.99 4.57
N THR A 231 -4.50 -4.88 5.43
CA THR A 231 -5.32 -6.02 5.02
C THR A 231 -6.60 -5.57 4.31
N LYS A 232 -7.26 -4.53 4.84
CA LYS A 232 -8.52 -4.02 4.30
C LYS A 232 -8.37 -3.34 2.93
N HIS A 233 -7.33 -2.55 2.74
CA HIS A 233 -7.20 -1.66 1.57
C HIS A 233 -6.20 -2.15 0.52
N PHE A 234 -5.20 -2.93 0.93
CA PHE A 234 -4.15 -3.45 0.05
C PHE A 234 -4.22 -4.97 -0.11
N GLY A 235 -5.38 -5.57 0.19
CA GLY A 235 -5.63 -6.97 -0.13
C GLY A 235 -5.26 -7.29 -1.58
N LEU A 236 -4.49 -8.36 -1.76
CA LEU A 236 -3.94 -8.79 -3.05
C LEU A 236 -4.85 -9.77 -3.80
N ASN A 237 -6.09 -9.95 -3.33
CA ASN A 237 -7.06 -10.79 -4.02
C ASN A 237 -7.44 -10.15 -5.36
N ARG A 238 -7.04 -10.81 -6.45
CA ARG A 238 -7.30 -10.36 -7.82
C ARG A 238 -8.78 -10.07 -8.06
N HIS A 239 -9.68 -10.88 -7.52
CA HIS A 239 -11.12 -10.69 -7.74
C HIS A 239 -11.65 -9.39 -7.11
N ASP A 240 -11.14 -9.04 -5.93
CA ASP A 240 -11.53 -7.82 -5.23
C ASP A 240 -10.97 -6.57 -5.95
N ILE A 241 -9.76 -6.67 -6.50
CA ILE A 241 -9.13 -5.62 -7.32
C ILE A 241 -9.92 -5.40 -8.61
N GLU A 242 -10.24 -6.46 -9.34
CA GLU A 242 -11.07 -6.38 -10.54
C GLU A 242 -12.43 -5.72 -10.25
N LYS A 243 -13.04 -6.06 -9.11
CA LYS A 243 -14.31 -5.45 -8.67
C LYS A 243 -14.14 -3.96 -8.35
N ALA A 244 -13.08 -3.58 -7.66
CA ALA A 244 -12.79 -2.19 -7.32
C ALA A 244 -12.54 -1.33 -8.57
N ILE A 245 -11.76 -1.85 -9.54
CA ILE A 245 -11.51 -1.18 -10.83
C ILE A 245 -12.83 -0.96 -11.56
N ARG A 246 -13.69 -1.99 -11.67
CA ARG A 246 -15.01 -1.86 -12.32
C ARG A 246 -15.89 -0.80 -11.67
N GLN A 247 -15.89 -0.73 -10.34
CA GLN A 247 -16.66 0.28 -9.60
C GLN A 247 -16.15 1.69 -9.92
N ARG A 248 -14.83 1.88 -9.97
CA ARG A 248 -14.19 3.17 -10.30
C ARG A 248 -14.45 3.60 -11.75
N SER A 249 -14.35 2.68 -12.71
CA SER A 249 -14.68 2.98 -14.12
C SER A 249 -16.16 3.33 -14.30
N GLY A 250 -17.05 2.66 -13.54
CA GLY A 250 -18.49 2.92 -13.56
C GLY A 250 -18.90 4.26 -12.93
N SER A 251 -18.20 4.71 -11.88
CA SER A 251 -18.46 6.03 -11.27
C SER A 251 -17.94 7.18 -12.13
N SER A 252 -16.77 7.02 -12.76
CA SER A 252 -16.19 8.04 -13.63
C SER A 252 -17.07 8.35 -14.85
N GLY A 253 -17.66 7.32 -15.48
CA GLY A 253 -18.58 7.49 -16.60
C GLY A 253 -19.92 8.16 -16.26
N ARG A 254 -20.29 8.26 -14.97
CA ARG A 254 -21.48 8.99 -14.52
C ARG A 254 -21.21 10.44 -14.15
N ALA A 255 -20.00 10.79 -13.75
CA ALA A 255 -19.64 12.16 -13.43
C ALA A 255 -19.37 13.02 -14.68
N ALA A 256 -19.13 12.37 -15.82
CA ALA A 256 -18.86 13.02 -17.11
C ALA A 256 -20.11 13.17 -18.01
N ARG A 257 -21.31 12.90 -17.50
CA ARG A 257 -22.60 13.11 -18.18
C ARG A 257 -23.48 14.02 -17.34
#